data_AF-A0A0W0R2X6-F1
#
_entry.id   AF-A0A0W0R2X6-F1
#
_cell.length_a   1.000
_cell.length_b   1.000
_cell.length_c   1.000
_cell.angle_alpha   90.00
_cell.angle_beta   90.00
_cell.angle_gamma   90.00
#
_symmetry.space_group_name_H-M   'P 1'
#
loop_
_entity.id
_entity.type
_entity.pdbx_description
1 polymer ?
#
loop_
_entity_poly.entity_id
_entity_poly.type
_entity_poly.pdbx_seq_one_letter_code
_entity_poly.pdbx_strand_id
1 'polypeptide(L)'
;MPLLGNCIIFLETGFLKRYKPTDEGYNTLFNYAKNGGVILCTSSLCLEEWRTIKIMDLVNNLNTLRHKISSHRGTNYFSQLLLNSIIFEEFDDIAYLSERSKNVVQEFLEKNNIKDYPPLEKHIDLTWDAYFHGRPPFKDRKNRQDIPDAWIYEAAKNVLETPEHEGYEFRYALSNDNTMSKALQSLGYHPITLEELLDILHKEEAGISQPEIELVTQELELNVQADNDNVENNPLDRLLAKAIYKQDSEIYLRLLGYLVAFDTPTHDVLFQMVSSKGYNLKRVEACAVMLSGEPNPYIKDLGTHYIVGDKEVCHAASERVMDEIIGMLEQA
;
A
#
# COMPACT_ATOMS: atom_id res chain seq x y z
N MET A 1 -14.01 -6.17 -2.64
CA MET A 1 -12.97 -5.44 -3.39
C MET A 1 -11.69 -6.25 -3.30
N PRO A 2 -10.88 -6.38 -4.36
CA PRO A 2 -9.54 -6.96 -4.22
C PRO A 2 -8.54 -5.88 -3.76
N LEU A 3 -7.84 -6.12 -2.65
CA LEU A 3 -6.63 -5.43 -2.18
C LEU A 3 -5.51 -5.45 -3.21
N LEU A 4 -5.46 -6.45 -4.08
CA LEU A 4 -4.42 -6.59 -5.10
C LEU A 4 -4.41 -5.38 -6.06
N GLY A 5 -3.41 -4.51 -5.89
CA GLY A 5 -3.18 -3.30 -6.66
C GLY A 5 -3.72 -2.02 -6.04
N ASN A 6 -4.43 -2.10 -4.90
CA ASN A 6 -5.06 -0.96 -4.22
C ASN A 6 -4.74 -0.90 -2.71
N CYS A 7 -3.62 -1.51 -2.31
CA CYS A 7 -3.20 -1.63 -0.92
C CYS A 7 -1.80 -1.03 -0.66
N ILE A 8 -1.70 -0.15 0.34
CA ILE A 8 -0.45 0.37 0.89
C ILE A 8 -0.26 -0.20 2.28
N ILE A 9 0.94 -0.69 2.56
CA ILE A 9 1.32 -1.25 3.85
C ILE A 9 2.55 -0.50 4.36
N PHE A 10 2.40 0.15 5.51
CA PHE A 10 3.51 0.76 6.22
C PHE A 10 4.16 -0.25 7.17
N LEU A 11 5.47 -0.45 7.00
CA LEU A 11 6.30 -1.37 7.77
C LEU A 11 7.01 -0.59 8.88
N GLU A 12 6.64 -0.85 10.12
CA GLU A 12 7.27 -0.27 11.30
C GLU A 12 8.45 -1.14 11.78
N THR A 13 9.37 -0.58 12.58
CA THR A 13 10.55 -1.29 13.09
C THR A 13 10.18 -2.60 13.79
N GLY A 14 9.08 -2.64 14.54
CA GLY A 14 8.55 -3.84 15.19
C GLY A 14 8.31 -5.01 14.24
N PHE A 15 7.86 -4.76 13.00
CA PHE A 15 7.74 -5.79 11.96
C PHE A 15 9.12 -6.27 11.49
N LEU A 16 10.02 -5.35 11.16
CA LEU A 16 11.38 -5.66 10.68
C LEU A 16 12.20 -6.43 11.74
N LYS A 17 12.04 -6.12 13.02
CA LYS A 17 12.69 -6.81 14.14
C LYS A 17 12.40 -8.32 14.14
N ARG A 18 11.16 -8.70 13.79
CA ARG A 18 10.67 -10.09 13.78
C ARG A 18 10.95 -10.83 12.47
N TYR A 19 11.29 -10.12 11.40
CA TYR A 19 11.62 -10.74 10.12
C TYR A 19 12.71 -11.82 10.25
N LYS A 20 12.45 -12.98 9.63
CA LYS A 20 13.42 -14.04 9.42
C LYS A 20 13.41 -14.42 7.94
N PRO A 21 14.58 -14.57 7.28
CA PRO A 21 14.65 -14.92 5.87
C PRO A 21 13.95 -16.23 5.49
N THR A 22 13.86 -17.17 6.44
CA THR A 22 13.23 -18.48 6.25
C THR A 22 11.73 -18.49 6.55
N ASP A 23 11.15 -17.36 6.97
CA ASP A 23 9.74 -17.29 7.32
C ASP A 23 8.89 -17.14 6.06
N GLU A 24 8.00 -18.10 5.84
CA GLU A 24 7.15 -18.18 4.65
C GLU A 24 6.20 -16.98 4.58
N GLY A 25 5.67 -16.50 5.71
CA GLY A 25 4.71 -15.39 5.72
C GLY A 25 5.33 -14.09 5.19
N TYR A 26 6.56 -13.78 5.61
CA TYR A 26 7.27 -12.60 5.10
C TYR A 26 7.61 -12.75 3.62
N ASN A 27 8.06 -13.94 3.21
CA ASN A 27 8.39 -14.21 1.81
C ASN A 27 7.16 -14.07 0.91
N THR A 28 5.99 -14.56 1.35
CA THR A 28 4.71 -14.39 0.67
C THR A 28 4.35 -12.92 0.52
N LEU A 29 4.41 -12.13 1.60
CA LEU A 29 4.14 -10.69 1.54
C LEU A 29 5.08 -9.96 0.56
N PHE A 30 6.37 -10.25 0.60
CA PHE A 30 7.34 -9.63 -0.32
C PHE A 30 7.11 -10.07 -1.78
N ASN A 31 6.61 -11.28 -2.01
CA ASN A 31 6.26 -11.71 -3.37
C ASN A 31 5.03 -10.97 -3.90
N TYR A 32 4.01 -10.71 -3.07
CA TYR A 32 2.91 -9.82 -3.47
C TYR A 32 3.41 -8.42 -3.84
N ALA A 33 4.36 -7.88 -3.10
CA ALA A 33 4.94 -6.56 -3.40
C ALA A 33 5.73 -6.54 -4.71
N LYS A 34 6.53 -7.57 -4.98
CA LYS A 34 7.28 -7.73 -6.24
C LYS A 34 6.37 -7.87 -7.46
N ASN A 35 5.22 -8.53 -7.29
CA ASN A 35 4.24 -8.75 -8.35
C ASN A 35 3.29 -7.55 -8.54
N GLY A 36 3.50 -6.44 -7.81
CA GLY A 36 2.66 -5.24 -7.89
C GLY A 36 1.29 -5.38 -7.23
N GLY A 37 1.08 -6.43 -6.42
CA GLY A 37 -0.16 -6.64 -5.69
C GLY A 37 -0.32 -5.72 -4.47
N VAL A 38 0.79 -5.29 -3.85
CA VAL A 38 0.77 -4.35 -2.72
C VAL A 38 1.93 -3.37 -2.83
N ILE A 39 1.79 -2.18 -2.26
CA ILE A 39 2.92 -1.26 -2.05
C ILE A 39 3.40 -1.38 -0.62
N LEU A 40 4.66 -1.78 -0.44
CA LEU A 40 5.32 -1.74 0.84
C LEU A 40 6.09 -0.43 1.01
N CYS A 41 5.87 0.24 2.13
CA CYS A 41 6.57 1.47 2.49
C CYS A 41 7.20 1.33 3.88
N THR A 42 8.32 1.98 4.11
CA THR A 42 8.91 2.12 5.46
C THR A 42 9.60 3.48 5.56
N SER A 43 10.10 3.83 6.74
CA SER A 43 10.90 5.04 6.93
C SER A 43 12.38 4.71 7.04
N SER A 44 13.26 5.62 6.63
CA SER A 44 14.70 5.43 6.77
C SER A 44 15.09 5.26 8.23
N LEU A 45 14.31 5.85 9.15
CA LEU A 45 14.56 5.72 10.58
C LEU A 45 14.18 4.33 11.13
N CYS A 46 13.09 3.71 10.64
CA CYS A 46 12.78 2.31 10.94
C CYS A 46 13.95 1.41 10.52
N LEU A 47 14.50 1.67 9.33
CA LEU A 47 15.61 0.90 8.78
C LEU A 47 16.89 1.10 9.57
N GLU A 48 17.22 2.33 9.95
CA GLU A 48 18.38 2.63 10.79
C GLU A 48 18.28 2.02 12.19
N GLU A 49 17.09 2.05 12.80
CA GLU A 49 16.85 1.39 14.08
C GLU A 49 17.01 -0.13 13.97
N TRP A 50 16.37 -0.75 12.97
CA TRP A 50 16.49 -2.17 12.71
C TRP A 50 17.93 -2.59 12.42
N ARG A 51 18.63 -1.86 11.54
CA ARG A 51 20.04 -2.08 11.19
C ARG A 51 20.93 -2.02 12.42
N THR A 52 20.77 -0.99 13.24
CA THR A 52 21.57 -0.81 14.47
C THR A 52 21.37 -1.98 15.43
N ILE A 53 20.12 -2.43 15.62
CA ILE A 53 19.81 -3.59 16.47
C ILE A 53 20.49 -4.86 15.93
N LYS A 54 20.39 -5.14 14.63
CA LYS A 54 21.02 -6.34 14.04
C LYS A 54 22.54 -6.32 14.12
N ILE A 55 23.17 -5.14 13.97
CA ILE A 55 24.62 -4.98 14.17
C ILE A 55 24.97 -5.24 15.63
N MET A 56 24.22 -4.67 16.58
CA MET A 56 24.47 -4.90 18.02
C MET A 56 24.33 -6.38 18.39
N ASP A 57 23.29 -7.06 17.91
CA ASP A 57 23.09 -8.50 18.12
C ASP A 57 24.27 -9.31 17.58
N LEU A 58 24.75 -8.98 16.37
CA LEU A 58 25.88 -9.64 15.73
C LEU A 58 27.18 -9.43 16.51
N VAL A 59 27.47 -8.18 16.92
CA VAL A 59 28.64 -7.84 17.73
C VAL A 59 28.61 -8.57 19.09
N ASN A 60 27.45 -8.62 19.74
CA ASN A 60 27.28 -9.35 21.01
C ASN A 60 27.50 -10.87 20.84
N ASN A 61 27.00 -11.45 19.75
CA ASN A 61 27.21 -12.86 19.43
C ASN A 61 28.69 -13.17 19.16
N LEU A 62 29.38 -12.30 18.42
CA LEU A 62 30.81 -12.43 18.15
C LEU A 62 31.65 -12.29 19.41
N ASN A 63 31.34 -11.32 20.28
CA ASN A 63 32.00 -11.18 21.58
C ASN A 63 31.80 -12.43 22.46
N THR A 64 30.58 -12.97 22.47
CA THR A 64 30.29 -14.23 23.17
C THR A 64 31.11 -15.40 22.61
N LEU A 65 31.24 -15.50 21.28
CA LEU A 65 32.07 -16.50 20.62
C LEU A 65 33.55 -16.32 20.97
N ARG A 66 34.06 -15.08 20.95
CA ARG A 66 35.43 -14.72 21.33
C ARG A 66 35.76 -15.15 22.75
N HIS A 67 34.85 -14.88 23.70
CA HIS A 67 34.98 -15.33 25.08
C HIS A 67 34.97 -16.86 25.20
N LYS A 68 34.10 -17.56 24.47
CA LYS A 68 34.06 -19.03 24.44
C LYS A 68 35.35 -19.64 23.89
N ILE A 69 35.89 -19.10 22.80
CA ILE A 69 37.16 -19.55 22.20
C ILE A 69 38.33 -19.32 23.17
N SER A 70 38.38 -18.13 23.79
CA SER A 70 39.46 -17.74 24.69
C SER A 70 39.44 -18.52 26.02
N SER A 71 38.26 -18.95 26.46
CA SER A 71 38.07 -19.75 27.69
C SER A 71 38.18 -21.26 27.47
N HIS A 72 38.27 -21.73 26.22
CA HIS A 72 38.30 -23.16 25.91
C HIS A 72 39.63 -23.79 26.33
N ARG A 73 39.60 -24.66 27.35
CA ARG A 73 40.78 -25.42 27.81
C ARG A 73 41.10 -26.51 26.78
N GLY A 74 42.04 -26.22 25.87
CA GLY A 74 42.50 -27.19 24.87
C GLY A 74 42.88 -26.59 23.52
N THR A 75 42.50 -25.34 23.23
CA THR A 75 42.99 -24.63 22.04
C THR A 75 44.42 -24.18 22.27
N ASN A 76 45.35 -24.61 21.40
CA ASN A 76 46.71 -24.11 21.42
C ASN A 76 46.75 -22.64 20.97
N TYR A 77 47.81 -21.93 21.33
CA TYR A 77 47.99 -20.50 21.05
C TYR A 77 47.80 -20.14 19.58
N PHE A 78 48.28 -20.99 18.66
CA PHE A 78 48.17 -20.74 17.22
C PHE A 78 46.71 -20.80 16.73
N SER A 79 45.93 -21.78 17.20
CA SER A 79 44.49 -21.87 16.90
C SER A 79 43.71 -20.66 17.43
N GLN A 80 44.09 -20.15 18.61
CA GLN A 80 43.49 -18.92 19.15
C GLN A 80 43.84 -17.71 18.29
N LEU A 81 45.08 -17.62 17.79
CA LEU A 81 45.56 -16.52 16.94
C LEU A 81 44.83 -16.49 15.59
N LEU A 82 44.71 -17.64 14.92
CA LEU A 82 43.99 -17.76 13.64
C LEU A 82 42.51 -17.38 13.74
N LEU A 83 41.82 -17.85 14.79
CA LEU A 83 40.42 -17.51 15.01
C LEU A 83 40.25 -16.02 15.35
N ASN A 84 41.18 -15.44 16.11
CA ASN A 84 41.15 -14.02 16.47
C ASN A 84 41.46 -13.10 15.27
N SER A 85 42.32 -13.50 14.33
CA SER A 85 42.71 -12.64 13.22
C SER A 85 41.67 -12.61 12.09
N ILE A 86 41.12 -13.77 11.70
CA ILE A 86 40.27 -13.84 10.50
C ILE A 86 38.85 -13.35 10.77
N ILE A 87 38.29 -13.62 11.94
CA ILE A 87 36.87 -13.37 12.22
C ILE A 87 36.63 -11.97 12.79
N PHE A 88 37.60 -11.35 13.46
CA PHE A 88 37.34 -10.14 14.25
C PHE A 88 37.90 -8.86 13.63
N GLU A 89 38.89 -8.93 12.75
CA GLU A 89 39.50 -7.73 12.15
C GLU A 89 38.50 -6.91 11.33
N GLU A 90 37.65 -7.57 10.53
CA GLU A 90 36.59 -6.89 9.77
C GLU A 90 35.47 -6.32 10.65
N PHE A 91 35.27 -6.86 11.86
CA PHE A 91 34.24 -6.39 12.79
C PHE A 91 34.72 -5.29 13.74
N ASP A 92 36.03 -5.18 13.93
CA ASP A 92 36.65 -4.09 14.66
C ASP A 92 36.71 -2.80 13.79
N ASP A 93 36.59 -2.91 12.46
CA ASP A 93 36.40 -1.77 11.56
C ASP A 93 34.94 -1.29 11.52
N ILE A 94 34.63 -0.32 12.39
CA ILE A 94 33.30 0.30 12.50
C ILE A 94 32.87 0.98 11.19
N ALA A 95 33.81 1.58 10.45
CA ALA A 95 33.49 2.28 9.21
C ALA A 95 33.06 1.29 8.13
N TYR A 96 33.84 0.22 7.96
CA TYR A 96 33.51 -0.89 7.07
C TYR A 96 32.16 -1.52 7.40
N LEU A 97 31.92 -1.87 8.68
CA LEU A 97 30.64 -2.44 9.11
C LEU A 97 29.45 -1.50 8.85
N SER A 98 29.63 -0.20 9.12
CA SER A 98 28.60 0.80 8.89
C SER A 98 28.25 0.90 7.40
N GLU A 99 29.24 0.95 6.51
CA GLU A 99 29.00 1.00 5.07
C GLU A 99 28.38 -0.32 4.56
N ARG A 100 28.95 -1.46 4.93
CA ARG A 100 28.48 -2.77 4.50
C ARG A 100 27.04 -3.02 4.91
N SER A 101 26.66 -2.66 6.14
CA SER A 101 25.29 -2.81 6.63
C SER A 101 24.29 -1.92 5.91
N LYS A 102 24.67 -0.69 5.52
CA LYS A 102 23.81 0.17 4.69
C LYS A 102 23.56 -0.43 3.32
N ASN A 103 24.61 -0.96 2.67
CA ASN A 103 24.48 -1.62 1.38
C ASN A 103 23.55 -2.85 1.45
N VAL A 104 23.66 -3.66 2.50
CA VAL A 104 22.77 -4.81 2.72
C VAL A 104 21.31 -4.38 2.92
N VAL A 105 21.05 -3.29 3.64
CA VAL A 105 19.70 -2.73 3.77
C VAL A 105 19.17 -2.26 2.42
N GLN A 106 19.98 -1.55 1.64
CA GLN A 106 19.59 -1.08 0.31
C GLN A 106 19.25 -2.24 -0.63
N GLU A 107 20.11 -3.25 -0.70
CA GLU A 107 19.86 -4.48 -1.47
C GLU A 107 18.56 -5.17 -1.02
N PHE A 108 18.27 -5.19 0.30
CA PHE A 108 17.05 -5.75 0.83
C PHE A 108 15.80 -4.98 0.39
N LEU A 109 15.84 -3.64 0.38
CA LEU A 109 14.73 -2.81 -0.08
C LEU A 109 14.44 -3.02 -1.57
N GLU A 110 15.49 -2.92 -2.39
CA GLU A 110 15.40 -3.08 -3.85
C GLU A 110 14.88 -4.47 -4.20
N LYS A 111 15.45 -5.51 -3.59
CA LYS A 111 15.04 -6.89 -3.81
C LYS A 111 13.56 -7.11 -3.49
N ASN A 112 13.00 -6.43 -2.50
CA ASN A 112 11.63 -6.66 -2.04
C ASN A 112 10.64 -5.57 -2.46
N ASN A 113 11.05 -4.65 -3.35
CA ASN A 113 10.23 -3.53 -3.83
C ASN A 113 9.62 -2.70 -2.68
N ILE A 114 10.43 -2.44 -1.64
CA ILE A 114 10.02 -1.64 -0.49
C ILE A 114 10.44 -0.19 -0.73
N LYS A 115 9.49 0.74 -0.68
CA LYS A 115 9.76 2.17 -0.78
C LYS A 115 10.27 2.71 0.55
N ASP A 116 11.42 3.38 0.51
CA ASP A 116 11.97 4.10 1.67
C ASP A 116 11.53 5.56 1.69
N TYR A 117 11.08 6.04 2.85
CA TYR A 117 10.66 7.40 3.09
C TYR A 117 11.66 8.10 4.01
N PRO A 118 12.53 8.96 3.46
CA PRO A 118 13.55 9.64 4.25
C PRO A 118 12.96 10.75 5.12
N PRO A 119 13.65 11.09 6.23
CA PRO A 119 13.31 12.27 7.01
C PRO A 119 13.41 13.52 6.14
N LEU A 120 12.40 14.38 6.22
CA LEU A 120 12.34 15.66 5.52
C LEU A 120 12.57 16.81 6.50
N GLU A 121 13.07 17.94 6.01
CA GLU A 121 13.28 19.13 6.83
C GLU A 121 11.99 19.60 7.50
N LYS A 122 10.83 19.53 6.80
CA LYS A 122 9.51 19.86 7.36
C LYS A 122 9.12 19.03 8.59
N HIS A 123 9.72 17.85 8.78
CA HIS A 123 9.45 16.98 9.94
C HIS A 123 10.08 17.49 11.23
N ILE A 124 11.11 18.34 11.14
CA ILE A 124 11.82 18.87 12.31
C ILE A 124 10.84 19.64 13.20
N ASP A 125 10.15 20.63 12.64
CA ASP A 125 9.23 21.47 13.40
C ASP A 125 8.04 20.68 13.95
N LEU A 126 7.49 19.76 13.15
CA LEU A 126 6.38 18.88 13.56
C LEU A 126 6.78 17.95 14.71
N THR A 127 7.95 17.34 14.61
CA THR A 127 8.47 16.43 15.65
C THR A 127 8.76 17.18 16.94
N TRP A 128 9.37 18.37 16.88
CA TRP A 128 9.62 19.18 18.08
C TRP A 128 8.33 19.69 18.71
N ASP A 129 7.37 20.13 17.90
CA ASP A 129 6.06 20.56 18.39
C ASP A 129 5.36 19.40 19.11
N ALA A 130 5.37 18.19 18.53
CA ALA A 130 4.83 17.00 19.16
C ALA A 130 5.58 16.65 20.48
N TYR A 131 6.91 16.75 20.50
CA TYR A 131 7.74 16.52 21.69
C TYR A 131 7.39 17.48 22.85
N PHE A 132 7.28 18.77 22.56
CA PHE A 132 7.03 19.78 23.59
C PHE A 132 5.59 19.79 24.11
N HIS A 133 4.64 19.32 23.30
CA HIS A 133 3.22 19.29 23.64
C HIS A 133 2.69 17.89 24.02
N GLY A 134 3.49 16.83 23.85
CA GLY A 134 3.07 15.45 24.11
C GLY A 134 2.00 14.99 23.11
N ARG A 135 2.09 15.41 21.85
CA ARG A 135 1.19 14.92 20.80
C ARG A 135 1.63 13.53 20.33
N PRO A 136 0.73 12.72 19.74
CA PRO A 136 1.12 11.45 19.16
C PRO A 136 2.33 11.57 18.22
N PRO A 137 3.25 10.61 18.21
CA PRO A 137 3.21 9.32 18.92
C PRO A 137 3.82 9.35 20.34
N PHE A 138 4.15 10.51 20.91
CA PHE A 138 4.73 10.59 22.25
C PHE A 138 3.77 10.05 23.32
N LYS A 139 4.29 9.21 24.21
CA LYS A 139 3.53 8.64 25.35
C LYS A 139 3.30 9.70 26.44
N ASP A 140 4.33 10.51 26.66
CA ASP A 140 4.37 11.56 27.66
C ASP A 140 5.03 12.82 27.10
N ARG A 141 4.70 13.97 27.70
CA ARG A 141 5.30 15.26 27.34
C ARG A 141 6.81 15.24 27.57
N LYS A 142 7.59 15.71 26.59
CA LYS A 142 9.06 15.78 26.63
C LYS A 142 9.76 14.43 26.81
N ASN A 143 9.12 13.31 26.49
CA ASN A 143 9.80 12.02 26.49
C ASN A 143 10.78 11.91 25.30
N ARG A 144 12.08 11.95 25.57
CA ARG A 144 13.11 11.90 24.51
C ARG A 144 13.21 10.53 23.84
N GLN A 145 12.74 9.48 24.50
CA GLN A 145 12.82 8.11 23.97
C GLN A 145 11.90 7.89 22.78
N ASP A 146 10.81 8.67 22.69
CA ASP A 146 9.82 8.55 21.61
C ASP A 146 10.14 9.49 20.42
N ILE A 147 11.29 10.19 20.43
CA ILE A 147 11.70 11.03 19.30
C ILE A 147 11.80 10.22 18.00
N PRO A 148 12.44 9.02 17.98
CA PRO A 148 12.45 8.21 16.76
C PRO A 148 11.05 7.85 16.27
N ASP A 149 10.15 7.47 17.18
CA ASP A 149 8.77 7.15 16.84
C ASP A 149 8.07 8.33 16.16
N ALA A 150 8.31 9.57 16.63
CA ALA A 150 7.74 10.77 16.02
C ALA A 150 8.19 11.00 14.58
N TRP A 151 9.46 10.74 14.27
CA TRP A 151 9.96 10.79 12.89
C TRP A 151 9.36 9.68 12.02
N ILE A 152 9.20 8.47 12.57
CA ILE A 152 8.54 7.35 11.88
C ILE A 152 7.08 7.71 11.56
N TYR A 153 6.39 8.34 12.50
CA TYR A 153 5.01 8.82 12.34
C TYR A 153 4.89 9.86 11.22
N GLU A 154 5.78 10.86 11.19
CA GLU A 154 5.79 11.88 10.13
C GLU A 154 6.16 11.30 8.75
N ALA A 155 6.99 10.26 8.70
CA ALA A 155 7.26 9.51 7.48
C ALA A 155 6.02 8.74 7.01
N ALA A 156 5.29 8.07 7.91
CA ALA A 156 4.03 7.40 7.58
C ALA A 156 2.98 8.39 7.06
N LYS A 157 2.90 9.58 7.65
CA LYS A 157 2.03 10.66 7.15
C LYS A 157 2.40 11.07 5.73
N ASN A 158 3.68 11.25 5.43
CA ASN A 158 4.14 11.55 4.07
C ASN A 158 3.77 10.47 3.06
N VAL A 159 3.78 9.20 3.44
CA VAL A 159 3.37 8.09 2.56
C VAL A 159 1.93 8.31 2.08
N LEU A 160 1.04 8.76 2.96
CA LEU A 160 -0.36 9.04 2.62
C LEU A 160 -0.56 10.34 1.83
N GLU A 161 0.33 11.32 2.02
CA GLU A 161 0.33 12.59 1.28
C GLU A 161 0.98 12.50 -0.11
N THR A 162 1.58 11.35 -0.43
CA THR A 162 2.25 11.11 -1.71
C THR A 162 1.21 11.00 -2.84
N PRO A 163 1.26 11.82 -3.92
CA PRO A 163 0.24 11.81 -4.98
C PRO A 163 0.05 10.45 -5.65
N GLU A 164 1.13 9.65 -5.79
CA GLU A 164 1.07 8.29 -6.33
C GLU A 164 0.19 7.35 -5.49
N HIS A 165 -0.11 7.72 -4.26
CA HIS A 165 -0.82 6.93 -3.26
C HIS A 165 -2.26 7.40 -3.02
N GLU A 166 -2.69 8.50 -3.64
CA GLU A 166 -4.02 9.11 -3.42
C GLU A 166 -5.18 8.16 -3.78
N GLY A 167 -4.98 7.32 -4.80
CA GLY A 167 -5.95 6.32 -5.23
C GLY A 167 -6.03 5.06 -4.38
N TYR A 168 -5.14 4.89 -3.38
CA TYR A 168 -5.07 3.67 -2.57
C TYR A 168 -6.06 3.72 -1.40
N GLU A 169 -7.08 2.86 -1.51
CA GLU A 169 -8.18 2.77 -0.53
C GLU A 169 -7.75 2.03 0.74
N PHE A 170 -7.02 0.92 0.58
CA PHE A 170 -6.61 0.11 1.71
C PHE A 170 -5.23 0.53 2.21
N ARG A 171 -5.17 0.86 3.51
CA ARG A 171 -3.98 1.39 4.17
C ARG A 171 -3.77 0.61 5.44
N TYR A 172 -2.75 -0.24 5.48
CA TYR A 172 -2.44 -1.05 6.65
C TYR A 172 -1.12 -0.62 7.31
N ALA A 173 -1.02 -0.86 8.61
CA ALA A 173 0.21 -0.71 9.36
C ALA A 173 0.58 -2.03 10.03
N LEU A 174 1.77 -2.55 9.72
CA LEU A 174 2.35 -3.72 10.38
C LEU A 174 3.27 -3.22 11.50
N SER A 175 2.74 -3.15 12.72
CA SER A 175 3.49 -2.76 13.92
C SER A 175 3.19 -3.71 15.08
N ASN A 176 4.20 -3.93 15.91
CA ASN A 176 4.08 -4.71 17.15
C ASN A 176 4.02 -3.81 18.40
N ASP A 177 4.09 -2.49 18.25
CA ASP A 177 3.92 -1.54 19.36
C ASP A 177 2.49 -0.99 19.34
N ASN A 178 1.71 -1.30 20.38
CA ASN A 178 0.33 -0.84 20.52
C ASN A 178 0.19 0.69 20.50
N THR A 179 1.19 1.42 20.99
CA THR A 179 1.21 2.90 20.99
C THR A 179 1.37 3.41 19.57
N MET A 180 2.34 2.87 18.84
CA MET A 180 2.59 3.24 17.45
C MET A 180 1.43 2.84 16.55
N SER A 181 0.86 1.63 16.72
CA SER A 181 -0.33 1.18 16.01
C SER A 181 -1.50 2.16 16.19
N LYS A 182 -1.76 2.64 17.41
CA LYS A 182 -2.80 3.66 17.66
C LYS A 182 -2.47 5.01 17.01
N ALA A 183 -1.21 5.43 17.05
CA ALA A 183 -0.79 6.65 16.39
C ALA A 183 -1.00 6.53 14.87
N LEU A 184 -0.51 5.48 14.23
CA LEU A 184 -0.71 5.23 12.79
C LEU A 184 -2.20 5.12 12.44
N GLN A 185 -3.02 4.54 13.32
CA GLN A 185 -4.47 4.52 13.13
C GLN A 185 -5.08 5.92 13.05
N SER A 186 -4.60 6.88 13.85
CA SER A 186 -5.04 8.27 13.78
C SER A 186 -4.71 8.97 12.45
N LEU A 187 -3.76 8.44 11.67
CA LEU A 187 -3.44 8.91 10.32
C LEU A 187 -4.32 8.25 9.24
N GLY A 188 -5.14 7.25 9.60
CA GLY A 188 -5.98 6.50 8.67
C GLY A 188 -5.41 5.15 8.23
N TYR A 189 -4.34 4.66 8.87
CA TYR A 189 -3.92 3.27 8.71
C TYR A 189 -4.81 2.32 9.51
N HIS A 190 -4.89 1.08 9.08
CA HIS A 190 -5.54 -0.02 9.77
C HIS A 190 -4.44 -0.91 10.36
N PRO A 191 -4.20 -0.87 11.68
CA PRO A 191 -3.24 -1.78 12.30
C PRO A 191 -3.66 -3.23 12.07
N ILE A 192 -2.72 -4.05 11.62
CA ILE A 192 -2.99 -5.47 11.30
C ILE A 192 -1.78 -6.32 11.67
N THR A 193 -1.99 -7.61 11.93
CA THR A 193 -0.91 -8.59 12.03
C THR A 193 -0.50 -9.12 10.66
N LEU A 194 0.66 -9.77 10.57
CA LEU A 194 1.09 -10.37 9.31
C LEU A 194 0.15 -11.52 8.91
N GLU A 195 -0.26 -12.32 9.88
CA GLU A 195 -1.13 -13.47 9.68
C GLU A 195 -2.52 -13.04 9.15
N GLU A 196 -3.14 -12.04 9.78
CA GLU A 196 -4.42 -11.49 9.31
C GLU A 196 -4.29 -10.91 7.90
N LEU A 197 -3.22 -10.17 7.61
CA LEU A 197 -3.01 -9.61 6.29
C LEU A 197 -2.90 -10.69 5.22
N LEU A 198 -2.11 -11.74 5.48
CA LEU A 198 -1.96 -12.86 4.55
C LEU A 198 -3.28 -13.60 4.32
N ASP A 199 -4.07 -13.81 5.37
CA ASP A 199 -5.40 -14.41 5.24
C ASP A 199 -6.31 -13.58 4.32
N ILE A 200 -6.25 -12.25 4.39
CA ILE A 200 -7.05 -11.41 3.50
C ILE A 200 -6.52 -11.51 2.07
N LEU A 201 -5.20 -11.42 1.85
CA LEU A 201 -4.59 -11.52 0.53
C LEU A 201 -4.88 -12.87 -0.15
N HIS A 202 -4.80 -13.98 0.59
CA HIS A 202 -5.09 -15.32 0.07
C HIS A 202 -6.57 -15.51 -0.29
N LYS A 203 -7.50 -15.00 0.52
CA LYS A 203 -8.94 -15.09 0.24
C LYS A 203 -9.29 -14.35 -1.06
N GLU A 204 -8.65 -13.22 -1.30
CA GLU A 204 -8.85 -12.46 -2.52
C GLU A 204 -8.26 -13.12 -3.76
N GLU A 205 -7.05 -13.68 -3.66
CA GLU A 205 -6.46 -14.44 -4.76
C GLU A 205 -7.32 -15.66 -5.14
N ALA A 206 -7.96 -16.29 -4.16
CA ALA A 206 -8.91 -17.38 -4.39
C ALA A 206 -10.25 -16.93 -5.01
N GLY A 207 -10.48 -15.62 -5.19
CA GLY A 207 -11.75 -15.08 -5.69
C GLY A 207 -12.93 -15.28 -4.72
N ILE A 208 -12.64 -15.59 -3.45
CA ILE A 208 -13.66 -15.80 -2.43
C ILE A 208 -14.02 -14.43 -1.86
N SER A 209 -15.16 -13.89 -2.29
CA SER A 209 -15.74 -12.70 -1.67
C SER A 209 -16.00 -13.02 -0.18
N GLN A 210 -15.35 -12.28 0.71
CA GLN A 210 -15.64 -12.40 2.15
C GLN A 210 -17.11 -12.02 2.41
N PRO A 211 -17.79 -12.67 3.37
CA PRO A 211 -18.93 -12.03 4.04
C PRO A 211 -18.39 -10.78 4.77
N GLU A 212 -19.15 -9.69 4.75
CA GLU A 212 -18.82 -8.41 5.38
C GLU A 212 -18.14 -8.62 6.73
N ILE A 213 -16.87 -8.21 6.86
CA ILE A 213 -16.29 -7.95 8.16
C ILE A 213 -17.02 -6.71 8.67
N GLU A 214 -17.93 -6.90 9.64
CA GLU A 214 -18.53 -5.81 10.42
C GLU A 214 -17.40 -4.98 11.06
N LEU A 215 -17.00 -3.92 10.36
CA LEU A 215 -16.29 -2.80 10.94
C LEU A 215 -17.21 -2.20 12.00
N VAL A 216 -16.93 -2.49 13.27
CA VAL A 216 -17.59 -1.90 14.43
C VAL A 216 -17.41 -0.37 14.36
N THR A 217 -18.36 0.28 13.70
CA THR A 217 -18.65 1.70 13.81
C THR A 217 -19.94 1.78 14.62
N GLN A 218 -19.80 2.00 15.92
CA GLN A 218 -20.91 2.45 16.75
C GLN A 218 -21.25 3.88 16.31
N GLU A 219 -22.35 4.05 15.57
CA GLU A 219 -23.46 4.96 15.91
C GLU A 219 -24.53 5.02 14.79
N LEU A 220 -25.76 4.61 15.16
CA LEU A 220 -27.09 5.09 14.74
C LEU A 220 -27.44 5.11 13.24
N GLU A 221 -28.20 4.12 12.75
CA GLU A 221 -29.64 4.19 12.35
C GLU A 221 -29.70 3.83 10.84
N LEU A 222 -30.65 3.10 10.24
CA LEU A 222 -32.00 2.68 10.55
C LEU A 222 -32.34 1.51 9.60
N ASN A 223 -33.25 0.63 10.04
CA ASN A 223 -33.87 -0.45 9.26
C ASN A 223 -34.16 -0.11 7.79
N VAL A 224 -33.62 -0.91 6.87
CA VAL A 224 -34.30 -1.25 5.61
C VAL A 224 -34.16 -2.75 5.40
N GLN A 225 -35.21 -3.50 5.76
CA GLN A 225 -35.46 -4.80 5.15
C GLN A 225 -35.79 -4.56 3.69
N ALA A 226 -35.02 -5.12 2.77
CA ALA A 226 -35.38 -5.22 1.37
C ALA A 226 -35.43 -6.70 0.99
N ASP A 227 -36.60 -7.11 0.54
CA ASP A 227 -36.92 -8.37 -0.09
C ASP A 227 -35.91 -8.71 -1.21
N ASN A 228 -35.39 -9.93 -1.16
CA ASN A 228 -34.73 -10.57 -2.29
C ASN A 228 -35.80 -11.05 -3.28
N ASP A 229 -36.32 -10.12 -4.08
CA ASP A 229 -37.06 -10.46 -5.29
C ASP A 229 -36.10 -10.50 -6.49
N ASN A 230 -36.28 -11.54 -7.31
CA ASN A 230 -35.55 -11.77 -8.56
C ASN A 230 -35.70 -10.59 -9.53
N VAL A 231 -34.81 -9.60 -9.44
CA VAL A 231 -34.66 -8.56 -10.45
C VAL A 231 -33.91 -9.17 -11.64
N GLU A 232 -34.55 -9.22 -12.81
CA GLU A 232 -33.86 -9.47 -14.07
C GLU A 232 -32.76 -8.43 -14.24
N ASN A 233 -31.51 -8.79 -13.90
CA ASN A 233 -30.37 -7.91 -14.07
C ASN A 233 -30.20 -7.58 -15.56
N ASN A 234 -30.50 -6.32 -15.92
CA ASN A 234 -30.29 -5.74 -17.24
C ASN A 234 -28.81 -5.95 -17.68
N PRO A 235 -28.52 -6.19 -18.97
CA PRO A 235 -27.16 -6.29 -19.51
C PRO A 235 -26.17 -5.24 -18.97
N LEU A 236 -26.60 -3.99 -18.79
CA LEU A 236 -25.78 -2.93 -18.18
C LEU A 236 -25.42 -3.26 -16.72
N ASP A 237 -26.38 -3.69 -15.90
CA ASP A 237 -26.10 -4.04 -14.50
C ASP A 237 -25.11 -5.20 -14.39
N ARG A 238 -25.18 -6.15 -15.33
CA ARG A 238 -24.19 -7.25 -15.42
C ARG A 238 -22.81 -6.74 -15.80
N LEU A 239 -22.69 -5.70 -16.63
CA LEU A 239 -21.41 -5.07 -16.95
C LEU A 239 -20.86 -4.28 -15.76
N LEU A 240 -21.70 -3.46 -15.12
CA LEU A 240 -21.30 -2.66 -13.97
C LEU A 240 -20.90 -3.54 -12.79
N ALA A 241 -21.59 -4.67 -12.58
CA ALA A 241 -21.22 -5.67 -11.57
C ALA A 241 -19.89 -6.39 -11.86
N LYS A 242 -19.41 -6.37 -13.12
CA LYS A 242 -18.07 -6.89 -13.48
C LYS A 242 -16.96 -5.87 -13.25
N ALA A 243 -17.28 -4.60 -13.01
CA ALA A 243 -16.28 -3.62 -12.68
C ALA A 243 -15.59 -3.99 -11.36
N ILE A 244 -14.26 -3.99 -11.35
CA ILE A 244 -13.48 -4.37 -10.17
C ILE A 244 -13.64 -3.31 -9.06
N TYR A 245 -13.78 -2.05 -9.46
CA TYR A 245 -13.91 -0.89 -8.57
C TYR A 245 -15.23 -0.17 -8.83
N LYS A 246 -15.87 0.37 -7.77
CA LYS A 246 -17.08 1.18 -7.90
C LYS A 246 -16.86 2.42 -8.79
N GLN A 247 -15.68 3.03 -8.69
CA GLN A 247 -15.29 4.12 -9.56
C GLN A 247 -15.21 3.69 -11.03
N ASP A 248 -14.75 2.48 -11.32
CA ASP A 248 -14.73 1.96 -12.69
C ASP A 248 -16.14 1.75 -13.22
N SER A 249 -17.10 1.28 -12.41
CA SER A 249 -18.50 1.19 -12.86
C SER A 249 -19.07 2.57 -13.19
N GLU A 250 -18.74 3.59 -12.41
CA GLU A 250 -19.14 4.98 -12.65
C GLU A 250 -18.46 5.57 -13.90
N ILE A 251 -17.20 5.22 -14.15
CA ILE A 251 -16.46 5.58 -15.36
C ILE A 251 -17.06 4.84 -16.57
N TYR A 252 -17.36 3.55 -16.47
CA TYR A 252 -18.01 2.78 -17.54
C TYR A 252 -19.35 3.39 -17.89
N LEU A 253 -20.16 3.70 -16.88
CA LEU A 253 -21.47 4.31 -17.08
C LEU A 253 -21.38 5.63 -17.88
N ARG A 254 -20.44 6.51 -17.52
CA ARG A 254 -20.22 7.79 -18.21
C ARG A 254 -19.61 7.62 -19.59
N LEU A 255 -18.60 6.76 -19.76
CA LEU A 255 -18.00 6.49 -21.06
C LEU A 255 -19.05 6.00 -22.05
N LEU A 256 -19.87 5.03 -21.64
CA LEU A 256 -20.93 4.45 -22.49
C LEU A 256 -22.07 5.45 -22.75
N GLY A 257 -22.51 6.17 -21.72
CA GLY A 257 -23.60 7.14 -21.84
C GLY A 257 -23.24 8.36 -22.69
N TYR A 258 -22.07 8.96 -22.46
CA TYR A 258 -21.62 10.12 -23.23
C TYR A 258 -21.33 9.75 -24.69
N LEU A 259 -20.84 8.55 -24.95
CA LEU A 259 -20.61 8.07 -26.31
C LEU A 259 -21.89 8.05 -27.17
N VAL A 260 -23.02 7.71 -26.56
CA VAL A 260 -24.34 7.74 -27.21
C VAL A 260 -24.82 9.17 -27.41
N ALA A 261 -24.66 10.03 -26.41
CA ALA A 261 -25.21 11.38 -26.41
C ALA A 261 -24.50 12.33 -27.40
N PHE A 262 -23.19 12.20 -27.57
CA PHE A 262 -22.36 13.15 -28.32
C PHE A 262 -21.94 12.67 -29.72
N ASP A 263 -22.58 11.61 -30.23
CA ASP A 263 -22.43 11.07 -31.60
C ASP A 263 -20.97 11.04 -32.11
N THR A 264 -20.18 10.10 -31.58
CA THR A 264 -18.77 9.84 -31.95
C THR A 264 -17.75 10.90 -31.52
N PRO A 265 -17.65 11.26 -30.22
CA PRO A 265 -16.56 12.09 -29.72
C PRO A 265 -15.17 11.48 -29.99
N THR A 266 -14.17 12.35 -30.20
CA THR A 266 -12.75 11.93 -30.19
C THR A 266 -12.38 11.34 -28.83
N HIS A 267 -11.33 10.51 -28.80
CA HIS A 267 -10.81 9.94 -27.54
C HIS A 267 -10.55 11.03 -26.50
N ASP A 268 -9.80 12.07 -26.86
CA ASP A 268 -9.44 13.17 -25.95
C ASP A 268 -10.67 13.88 -25.39
N VAL A 269 -11.66 14.17 -26.24
CA VAL A 269 -12.90 14.85 -25.81
C VAL A 269 -13.69 13.97 -24.84
N LEU A 270 -13.87 12.69 -25.18
CA LEU A 270 -14.59 11.75 -24.31
C LEU A 270 -13.89 11.60 -22.95
N PHE A 271 -12.56 11.46 -22.95
CA PHE A 271 -11.80 11.30 -21.72
C PHE A 271 -11.79 12.57 -20.87
N GLN A 272 -11.73 13.74 -21.49
CA GLN A 272 -11.87 15.02 -20.78
C GLN A 272 -13.26 15.20 -20.18
N MET A 273 -14.33 14.83 -20.91
CA MET A 273 -15.70 14.88 -20.39
C MET A 273 -15.84 14.05 -19.11
N VAL A 274 -15.34 12.81 -19.11
CA VAL A 274 -15.39 11.95 -17.91
C VAL A 274 -14.43 12.47 -16.83
N SER A 275 -13.21 12.86 -17.16
CA SER A 275 -12.23 13.35 -16.18
C SER A 275 -12.67 14.64 -15.49
N SER A 276 -13.47 15.48 -16.16
CA SER A 276 -14.05 16.69 -15.57
C SER A 276 -14.96 16.41 -14.37
N LYS A 277 -15.43 15.16 -14.20
CA LYS A 277 -16.17 14.69 -13.03
C LYS A 277 -15.30 14.26 -11.86
N GLY A 278 -13.98 14.50 -11.93
CA GLY A 278 -13.02 14.20 -10.86
C GLY A 278 -12.33 12.85 -10.99
N TYR A 279 -12.47 12.15 -12.12
CA TYR A 279 -11.79 10.88 -12.36
C TYR A 279 -10.39 11.09 -12.94
N ASN A 280 -9.44 10.23 -12.55
CA ASN A 280 -8.08 10.27 -13.09
C ASN A 280 -8.05 9.89 -14.58
N LEU A 281 -7.44 10.73 -15.42
CA LEU A 281 -7.40 10.54 -16.88
C LEU A 281 -6.85 9.16 -17.30
N LYS A 282 -5.74 8.71 -16.72
CA LYS A 282 -5.14 7.41 -17.05
C LYS A 282 -6.07 6.25 -16.70
N ARG A 283 -6.90 6.43 -15.66
CA ARG A 283 -7.91 5.42 -15.28
C ARG A 283 -9.04 5.38 -16.28
N VAL A 284 -9.53 6.54 -16.71
CA VAL A 284 -10.56 6.65 -17.75
C VAL A 284 -10.10 5.98 -19.05
N GLU A 285 -8.86 6.22 -19.46
CA GLU A 285 -8.24 5.56 -20.62
C GLU A 285 -8.21 4.03 -20.46
N ALA A 286 -7.73 3.53 -19.32
CA ALA A 286 -7.68 2.09 -19.06
C ALA A 286 -9.10 1.45 -19.09
N CYS A 287 -10.09 2.14 -18.53
CA CYS A 287 -11.48 1.70 -18.57
C CYS A 287 -12.03 1.66 -20.01
N ALA A 288 -11.70 2.64 -20.85
CA ALA A 288 -12.10 2.64 -22.25
C ALA A 288 -11.47 1.47 -23.03
N VAL A 289 -10.18 1.18 -22.79
CA VAL A 289 -9.51 0.01 -23.38
C VAL A 289 -10.23 -1.28 -22.98
N MET A 290 -10.58 -1.43 -21.70
CA MET A 290 -11.31 -2.60 -21.20
C MET A 290 -12.69 -2.76 -21.87
N LEU A 291 -13.44 -1.66 -22.02
CA LEU A 291 -14.74 -1.67 -22.71
C LEU A 291 -14.63 -1.97 -24.22
N SER A 292 -13.48 -1.68 -24.82
CA SER A 292 -13.18 -1.95 -26.23
C SER A 292 -12.59 -3.34 -26.51
N GLY A 293 -12.29 -4.11 -25.48
CA GLY A 293 -11.67 -5.43 -25.60
C GLY A 293 -12.60 -6.48 -26.19
N GLU A 294 -12.03 -7.40 -26.97
CA GLU A 294 -12.71 -8.61 -27.46
C GLU A 294 -12.99 -9.61 -26.32
N PRO A 295 -14.01 -10.51 -26.44
CA PRO A 295 -14.76 -10.87 -27.66
C PRO A 295 -16.03 -10.04 -27.93
N ASN A 296 -16.53 -9.27 -26.97
CA ASN A 296 -17.75 -8.48 -27.11
C ASN A 296 -17.49 -7.03 -26.69
N PRO A 297 -16.97 -6.19 -27.60
CA PRO A 297 -16.67 -4.80 -27.30
C PRO A 297 -17.96 -3.99 -27.10
N TYR A 298 -18.12 -3.37 -25.93
CA TYR A 298 -19.25 -2.46 -25.65
C TYR A 298 -19.08 -1.14 -26.40
N ILE A 299 -17.82 -0.72 -26.62
CA ILE A 299 -17.43 0.39 -27.49
C ILE A 299 -16.40 -0.12 -28.51
N LYS A 300 -16.39 0.37 -29.74
CA LYS A 300 -15.39 -0.02 -30.75
C LYS A 300 -14.42 1.13 -30.97
N ASP A 301 -13.13 0.83 -30.94
CA ASP A 301 -12.08 1.78 -31.23
C ASP A 301 -11.82 1.87 -32.74
N LEU A 302 -11.93 3.07 -33.32
CA LEU A 302 -11.55 3.35 -34.72
C LEU A 302 -10.18 4.04 -34.83
N GLY A 303 -9.41 4.07 -33.73
CA GLY A 303 -8.07 4.65 -33.62
C GLY A 303 -8.05 6.12 -33.23
N THR A 304 -9.09 6.90 -33.56
CA THR A 304 -9.18 8.34 -33.21
C THR A 304 -10.46 8.70 -32.44
N HIS A 305 -11.48 7.84 -32.54
CA HIS A 305 -12.79 8.02 -31.94
C HIS A 305 -13.28 6.65 -31.48
N TYR A 306 -14.15 6.63 -30.48
CA TYR A 306 -14.94 5.44 -30.16
C TYR A 306 -16.29 5.51 -30.88
N ILE A 307 -16.86 4.35 -31.18
CA ILE A 307 -18.25 4.22 -31.63
C ILE A 307 -18.97 3.19 -30.76
N VAL A 308 -20.30 3.28 -30.71
CA VAL A 308 -21.14 2.33 -29.95
C VAL A 308 -20.97 0.91 -30.50
N GLY A 309 -20.56 -0.02 -29.63
CA GLY A 309 -20.45 -1.45 -29.94
C GLY A 309 -21.74 -2.20 -29.60
N ASP A 310 -22.11 -2.21 -28.32
CA ASP A 310 -23.36 -2.78 -27.81
C ASP A 310 -24.37 -1.65 -27.57
N LYS A 311 -25.35 -1.55 -28.48
CA LYS A 311 -26.36 -0.48 -28.44
C LYS A 311 -27.24 -0.55 -27.19
N GLU A 312 -27.61 -1.74 -26.75
CA GLU A 312 -28.54 -1.90 -25.62
C GLU A 312 -27.91 -1.39 -24.33
N VAL A 313 -26.68 -1.83 -24.07
CA VAL A 313 -25.91 -1.42 -22.88
C VAL A 313 -25.59 0.07 -22.90
N CYS A 314 -25.17 0.61 -24.05
CA CYS A 314 -24.82 2.02 -24.15
C CYS A 314 -26.04 2.94 -24.01
N HIS A 315 -27.19 2.58 -24.59
CA HIS A 315 -28.42 3.36 -24.41
C HIS A 315 -28.89 3.34 -22.95
N ALA A 316 -28.90 2.17 -22.30
CA ALA A 316 -29.23 2.07 -20.89
C ALA A 316 -28.29 2.92 -20.01
N ALA A 317 -27.00 3.00 -20.37
CA ALA A 317 -26.04 3.84 -19.66
C ALA A 317 -26.35 5.32 -19.87
N SER A 318 -26.68 5.73 -21.09
CA SER A 318 -27.07 7.11 -21.44
C SER A 318 -28.29 7.58 -20.66
N GLU A 319 -29.29 6.72 -20.45
CA GLU A 319 -30.48 7.08 -19.67
C GLU A 319 -30.14 7.36 -18.19
N ARG A 320 -29.18 6.63 -17.62
CA ARG A 320 -28.78 6.80 -16.21
C ARG A 320 -27.93 8.05 -15.95
N VAL A 321 -27.23 8.56 -16.97
CA VAL A 321 -26.44 9.81 -16.86
C VAL A 321 -27.08 10.98 -17.61
N MET A 322 -28.39 10.89 -17.91
CA MET A 322 -29.10 11.88 -18.72
C MET A 322 -29.05 13.29 -18.12
N ASP A 323 -29.19 13.42 -16.78
CA ASP A 323 -29.10 14.71 -16.11
C ASP A 323 -27.73 15.39 -16.33
N GLU A 324 -26.65 14.59 -16.35
CA GLU A 324 -25.32 15.10 -16.63
C GLU A 324 -25.16 15.52 -18.10
N ILE A 325 -25.73 14.73 -19.03
CA ILE A 325 -25.72 15.02 -20.46
C ILE A 325 -26.46 16.32 -20.76
N ILE A 326 -27.64 16.53 -20.16
CA ILE A 326 -28.42 17.76 -20.31
C ILE A 326 -27.59 18.96 -19.83
N GLY A 327 -26.99 18.85 -18.64
CA GLY A 327 -26.14 19.92 -18.10
C GLY A 327 -24.93 20.25 -18.97
N MET A 328 -24.36 19.28 -19.70
CA MET A 328 -23.28 19.53 -20.65
C MET A 328 -23.76 20.20 -21.93
N LEU A 329 -24.93 19.83 -22.45
CA LEU A 329 -25.51 20.42 -23.66
C LEU A 329 -25.97 21.87 -23.44
N GLU A 330 -26.37 22.24 -22.23
CA GLU A 330 -26.71 23.61 -21.87
C GLU A 330 -25.49 24.54 -21.78
N GLN A 331 -24.29 23.98 -21.64
CA GLN A 331 -23.02 24.72 -21.51
C GLN A 331 -22.23 24.82 -22.82
N ALA A 332 -22.62 24.09 -23.86
CA ALA A 332 -21.95 24.00 -25.17
C ALA A 332 -22.48 25.05 -26.17
#